data_AF-A0A348TX01-F1
#
_entry.id   AF-A0A348TX01-F1
#
_cell.length_a   1.000
_cell.length_b   1.000
_cell.length_c   1.000
_cell.angle_alpha   90.00
_cell.angle_beta   90.00
_cell.angle_gamma   90.00
#
_symmetry.space_group_name_H-M   'P 1'
#
loop_
_entity.id
_entity.type
_entity.pdbx_description
1 polymer ?
#
loop_
_entity_poly.entity_id
_entity_poly.type
_entity_poly.pdbx_seq_one_letter_code
_entity_poly.pdbx_strand_id
1 'polypeptide(L)'
;MLIQEGQAEEILFPNPDTGHGERPYNDTWDNFGPIYIPQAGATVELTEKNLHSYRRIIAEYEGHDLKITKDRKVYIDGNESTTYTFEKDYYWMMGDNRHNSLDSRKWGYVPSDHIVGKPVFIWMSYDKHGEGLSKIRTDRVFTLVNANGERTSYFWHFVVFVVLYQIVVIVRRKRKSA
;
A
#
# COMPACT_ATOMS: atom_id res chain seq x y z
N MET A 1 -18.41 -7.54 -23.64
CA MET A 1 -18.81 -7.46 -22.21
C MET A 1 -19.22 -6.02 -21.99
N LEU A 2 -20.53 -5.76 -21.93
CA LEU A 2 -21.12 -4.41 -21.96
C LEU A 2 -20.97 -3.78 -20.56
N ILE A 3 -20.25 -2.67 -20.48
CA ILE A 3 -20.19 -1.84 -19.27
C ILE A 3 -21.50 -1.06 -19.23
N GLN A 4 -22.24 -1.21 -18.13
CA GLN A 4 -23.58 -0.69 -17.94
C GLN A 4 -23.55 0.82 -17.66
N GLU A 5 -24.33 1.59 -18.41
CA GLU A 5 -24.51 3.03 -18.21
C GLU A 5 -25.07 3.31 -16.80
N GLY A 6 -24.43 4.23 -16.07
CA GLY A 6 -24.96 4.79 -14.82
C GLY A 6 -24.17 4.50 -13.55
N GLN A 7 -23.06 3.75 -13.59
CA GLN A 7 -22.08 3.81 -12.50
C GLN A 7 -21.21 5.04 -12.71
N ALA A 8 -21.28 6.01 -11.81
CA ALA A 8 -20.32 7.10 -11.79
C ALA A 8 -18.91 6.50 -11.91
N GLU A 9 -18.18 6.84 -12.98
CA GLU A 9 -16.84 6.31 -13.16
C GLU A 9 -16.02 6.66 -11.92
N GLU A 10 -15.47 5.64 -11.26
CA GLU A 10 -14.74 5.86 -10.02
C GLU A 10 -13.54 6.77 -10.29
N ILE A 11 -13.41 7.84 -9.52
CA ILE A 11 -12.31 8.80 -9.68
C ILE A 11 -11.03 8.15 -9.14
N LEU A 12 -10.06 7.97 -10.04
CA LEU A 12 -8.77 7.37 -9.72
C LEU A 12 -7.72 8.47 -9.64
N PHE A 13 -6.84 8.44 -8.66
CA PHE A 13 -5.61 9.22 -8.72
C PHE A 13 -4.82 8.77 -9.97
N PRO A 14 -4.33 9.66 -10.86
CA PRO A 14 -4.25 11.12 -10.72
C PRO A 14 -5.42 11.91 -11.34
N ASN A 15 -6.43 11.25 -11.92
CA ASN A 15 -7.60 11.91 -12.48
C ASN A 15 -8.35 12.74 -11.42
N PRO A 16 -8.65 14.02 -11.70
CA PRO A 16 -9.54 14.82 -10.88
C PRO A 16 -11.01 14.39 -11.06
N ASP A 17 -11.83 14.74 -10.07
CA ASP A 17 -13.28 14.70 -10.19
C ASP A 17 -13.77 15.92 -10.98
N THR A 18 -14.41 15.69 -12.13
CA THR A 18 -14.99 16.73 -12.98
C THR A 18 -16.49 16.92 -12.75
N GLY A 19 -17.11 16.18 -11.83
CA GLY A 19 -18.54 16.28 -11.49
C GLY A 19 -19.50 15.64 -12.50
N HIS A 20 -19.01 15.24 -13.67
CA HIS A 20 -19.80 14.57 -14.73
C HIS A 20 -19.32 13.15 -15.05
N GLY A 21 -18.40 12.61 -14.24
CA GLY A 21 -17.81 11.29 -14.48
C GLY A 21 -16.81 11.25 -15.63
N GLU A 22 -16.46 12.42 -16.20
CA GLU A 22 -15.47 12.51 -17.27
C GLU A 22 -14.05 12.48 -16.68
N ARG A 23 -13.21 11.57 -17.19
CA ARG A 23 -11.80 11.51 -16.84
C ARG A 23 -10.98 12.30 -17.87
N PRO A 24 -10.20 13.31 -17.46
CA PRO A 24 -9.37 14.06 -18.39
C PRO A 24 -8.15 13.26 -18.90
N TYR A 25 -7.76 12.18 -18.21
CA TYR A 25 -6.68 11.28 -18.63
C TYR A 25 -7.18 9.85 -18.81
N ASN A 26 -6.62 9.16 -19.80
CA ASN A 26 -6.91 7.75 -20.13
C ASN A 26 -6.35 6.74 -19.11
N ASP A 27 -6.04 7.18 -17.89
CA ASP A 27 -5.55 6.32 -16.82
C ASP A 27 -6.68 5.41 -16.33
N THR A 28 -6.38 4.12 -16.20
CA THR A 28 -7.30 3.09 -15.71
C THR A 28 -6.73 2.39 -14.49
N TRP A 29 -7.57 1.62 -13.80
CA TRP A 29 -7.17 0.82 -12.64
C TRP A 29 -6.01 -0.14 -12.90
N ASP A 30 -5.92 -0.64 -14.13
CA ASP A 30 -4.92 -1.61 -14.57
C ASP A 30 -3.75 -0.95 -15.31
N ASN A 31 -3.97 0.23 -15.89
CA ASN A 31 -2.97 0.93 -16.67
C ASN A 31 -2.92 2.40 -16.28
N PHE A 32 -1.97 2.72 -15.40
CA PHE A 32 -1.59 4.09 -15.09
C PHE A 32 -0.50 4.57 -16.04
N GLY A 33 -0.58 5.83 -16.44
CA GLY A 33 0.53 6.51 -17.07
C GLY A 33 1.77 6.57 -16.16
N PRO A 34 2.91 7.05 -16.69
CA PRO A 34 4.10 7.24 -15.88
C PRO A 34 3.81 8.21 -14.73
N ILE A 35 4.08 7.76 -13.51
CA ILE A 35 3.98 8.58 -12.29
C ILE A 35 5.39 8.85 -11.76
N TYR A 36 5.65 10.10 -11.41
CA TYR A 36 6.82 10.46 -10.62
C TYR A 36 6.48 10.25 -9.15
N ILE A 37 7.34 9.58 -8.40
CA ILE A 37 7.20 9.43 -6.94
C ILE A 37 8.11 10.47 -6.30
N PRO A 38 7.55 11.47 -5.59
CA PRO A 38 8.35 12.52 -4.98
C PRO A 38 9.29 12.02 -3.88
N GLN A 39 10.49 12.57 -3.85
CA GLN A 39 11.45 12.43 -2.75
C GLN A 39 11.67 13.81 -2.11
N ALA A 40 12.08 13.83 -0.84
CA ALA A 40 12.36 15.07 -0.13
C ALA A 40 13.44 15.89 -0.87
N GLY A 41 13.20 17.20 -1.03
CA GLY A 41 14.08 18.14 -1.72
C GLY A 41 14.02 18.09 -3.24
N ALA A 42 13.24 17.19 -3.85
CA ALA A 42 13.02 17.22 -5.29
C ALA A 42 12.11 18.38 -5.69
N THR A 43 12.43 19.03 -6.81
CA THR A 43 11.62 20.12 -7.38
C THR A 43 10.98 19.66 -8.67
N VAL A 44 9.68 19.94 -8.83
CA VAL A 44 8.92 19.68 -10.05
C VAL A 44 8.27 20.96 -10.56
N GLU A 45 8.10 21.06 -11.87
CA GLU A 45 7.24 22.07 -12.47
C GLU A 45 5.77 21.70 -12.24
N LEU A 46 4.96 22.68 -11.83
CA LEU A 46 3.53 22.51 -11.65
C LEU A 46 2.83 22.68 -12.99
N THR A 47 2.25 21.59 -13.47
CA THR A 47 1.46 21.53 -14.69
C THR A 47 0.03 21.19 -14.34
N GLU A 48 -0.92 21.51 -15.21
CA GLU A 48 -2.33 21.14 -15.02
C GLU A 48 -2.51 19.64 -14.75
N LYS A 49 -1.69 18.80 -15.40
CA LYS A 49 -1.75 17.34 -15.23
C LYS A 49 -1.27 16.86 -13.87
N ASN A 50 -0.13 17.34 -13.39
CA ASN A 50 0.47 16.84 -12.15
C ASN A 50 -0.03 17.57 -10.89
N LEU A 51 -0.62 18.76 -11.05
CA LEU A 51 -1.16 19.53 -9.94
C LEU A 51 -2.26 18.75 -9.20
N HIS A 52 -3.12 18.04 -9.94
CA HIS A 52 -4.12 17.17 -9.34
C HIS A 52 -3.49 16.05 -8.50
N SER A 53 -2.35 15.52 -8.93
CA SER A 53 -1.60 14.50 -8.18
C SER A 53 -0.98 15.05 -6.90
N TYR A 54 -0.44 16.27 -6.96
CA TYR A 54 0.32 16.86 -5.86
C TYR A 54 -0.50 17.74 -4.93
N ARG A 55 -1.75 18.09 -5.28
CA ARG A 55 -2.60 18.97 -4.44
C ARG A 55 -2.68 18.52 -2.99
N ARG A 56 -2.82 17.21 -2.77
CA ARG A 56 -2.94 16.61 -1.44
C ARG A 56 -1.61 16.63 -0.69
N ILE A 57 -0.49 16.48 -1.41
CA ILE A 57 0.84 16.64 -0.85
C ILE A 57 1.00 18.05 -0.31
N ILE A 58 0.79 19.04 -1.18
CA ILE A 58 1.02 20.45 -0.87
C ILE A 58 0.07 20.92 0.24
N ALA A 59 -1.24 20.66 0.11
CA ALA A 59 -2.24 21.23 1.00
C ALA A 59 -2.44 20.43 2.31
N GLU A 60 -2.46 19.09 2.25
CA GLU A 60 -2.86 18.27 3.39
C GLU A 60 -1.66 17.69 4.14
N TYR A 61 -0.63 17.23 3.41
CA TYR A 61 0.50 16.53 4.04
C TYR A 61 1.64 17.47 4.46
N GLU A 62 1.86 18.54 3.69
CA GLU A 62 2.89 19.57 3.96
C GLU A 62 2.27 20.86 4.53
N GLY A 63 0.96 21.05 4.37
CA GLY A 63 0.19 22.06 5.10
C GLY A 63 0.23 23.47 4.52
N HIS A 64 0.55 23.61 3.22
CA HIS A 64 0.58 24.90 2.54
C HIS A 64 -0.82 25.33 2.05
N ASP A 65 -1.06 26.64 1.98
CA ASP A 65 -2.28 27.21 1.39
C ASP A 65 -2.20 27.14 -0.14
N LEU A 66 -2.77 26.09 -0.73
CA LEU A 66 -2.83 25.89 -2.18
C LEU A 66 -4.11 26.48 -2.78
N LYS A 67 -3.96 27.47 -3.67
CA LYS A 67 -5.05 28.07 -4.44
C LYS A 67 -4.81 27.96 -5.93
N ILE A 68 -5.84 27.53 -6.66
CA ILE A 68 -5.81 27.40 -8.11
C ILE A 68 -6.86 28.35 -8.68
N THR A 69 -6.44 29.34 -9.48
CA THR A 69 -7.38 30.28 -10.11
C THR A 69 -8.00 29.69 -11.36
N LYS A 70 -9.10 30.31 -11.83
CA LYS A 70 -9.74 29.95 -13.11
C LYS A 70 -8.78 30.04 -14.31
N ASP A 71 -7.77 30.92 -14.21
CA ASP A 71 -6.73 31.10 -15.22
C ASP A 71 -5.58 30.08 -15.11
N ARG A 72 -5.76 29.02 -14.31
CA ARG A 72 -4.77 27.96 -14.02
C ARG A 72 -3.47 28.46 -13.39
N LYS A 73 -3.50 29.64 -12.73
CA LYS A 73 -2.38 30.09 -11.90
C LYS A 73 -2.43 29.40 -10.55
N VAL A 74 -1.29 28.89 -10.12
CA VAL A 74 -1.13 28.25 -8.82
C VAL A 74 -0.51 29.24 -7.85
N TYR A 75 -1.14 29.38 -6.69
CA TYR A 75 -0.63 30.16 -5.58
C TYR A 75 -0.40 29.22 -4.40
N ILE A 76 0.79 29.33 -3.81
CA ILE A 76 1.20 28.57 -2.62
C ILE A 76 1.59 29.61 -1.57
N ASP A 77 0.91 29.59 -0.43
CA ASP A 77 1.08 30.56 0.66
C ASP A 77 0.97 32.02 0.18
N GLY A 78 0.06 32.26 -0.77
CA GLY A 78 -0.21 33.58 -1.35
C GLY A 78 0.72 34.01 -2.48
N ASN A 79 1.77 33.24 -2.80
CA ASN A 79 2.72 33.57 -3.87
C ASN A 79 2.44 32.76 -5.13
N GLU A 80 2.41 33.42 -6.29
CA GLU A 80 2.31 32.73 -7.59
C GLU A 80 3.54 31.83 -7.77
N SER A 81 3.29 30.54 -7.95
CA SER A 81 4.33 29.51 -7.99
C SER A 81 4.15 28.63 -9.23
N THR A 82 5.21 28.43 -10.00
CA THR A 82 5.24 27.54 -11.17
C THR A 82 5.97 26.24 -10.88
N THR A 83 6.62 26.13 -9.73
CA THR A 83 7.35 24.95 -9.27
C THR A 83 6.97 24.64 -7.82
N TYR A 84 7.27 23.41 -7.41
CA TYR A 84 7.13 22.98 -6.02
C TYR A 84 8.31 22.11 -5.62
N THR A 85 8.80 22.32 -4.40
CA THR A 85 9.85 21.49 -3.79
C THR A 85 9.23 20.68 -2.67
N PHE A 86 9.33 19.36 -2.75
CA PHE A 86 8.74 18.46 -1.76
C PHE A 86 9.53 18.48 -0.46
N GLU A 87 8.84 18.52 0.68
CA GLU A 87 9.47 18.53 1.99
C GLU A 87 9.71 17.12 2.55
N LYS A 88 8.93 16.14 2.07
CA LYS A 88 8.97 14.75 2.57
C LYS A 88 9.24 13.75 1.44
N ASP A 89 9.65 12.55 1.85
CA ASP A 89 9.63 11.39 0.97
C ASP A 89 8.21 10.84 0.84
N TYR A 90 7.84 10.44 -0.37
CA TYR A 90 6.52 9.89 -0.66
C TYR A 90 6.60 8.49 -1.23
N TYR A 91 5.53 7.74 -1.01
CA TYR A 91 5.38 6.38 -1.45
C TYR A 91 4.11 6.22 -2.26
N TRP A 92 4.14 5.27 -3.18
CA TRP A 92 2.98 4.83 -3.91
C TRP A 92 2.78 3.34 -3.62
N MET A 93 1.67 3.01 -2.97
CA MET A 93 1.39 1.69 -2.43
C MET A 93 0.29 1.01 -3.24
N MET A 94 0.46 -0.28 -3.48
CA MET A 94 -0.55 -1.11 -4.17
C MET A 94 -0.85 -2.35 -3.33
N GLY A 95 -2.13 -2.67 -3.19
CA GLY A 95 -2.57 -3.91 -2.56
C GLY A 95 -2.33 -5.12 -3.46
N ASP A 96 -2.04 -6.26 -2.83
CA ASP A 96 -1.85 -7.54 -3.51
C ASP A 96 -3.14 -8.02 -4.19
N ASN A 97 -4.28 -7.85 -3.53
CA ASN A 97 -5.61 -8.06 -4.09
C ASN A 97 -6.07 -6.82 -4.86
N ARG A 98 -5.45 -6.61 -6.03
CA ARG A 98 -5.61 -5.40 -6.84
C ARG A 98 -7.07 -5.00 -7.08
N HIS A 99 -8.00 -5.92 -7.32
CA HIS A 99 -9.39 -5.54 -7.63
C HIS A 99 -10.19 -5.09 -6.40
N ASN A 100 -9.74 -5.42 -5.19
CA ASN A 100 -10.48 -5.18 -3.95
C ASN A 100 -9.66 -4.34 -2.96
N SER A 101 -8.77 -3.49 -3.49
CA SER A 101 -7.86 -2.68 -2.70
C SER A 101 -8.14 -1.20 -2.92
N LEU A 102 -8.38 -0.47 -1.83
CA LEU A 102 -8.38 0.99 -1.81
C LEU A 102 -6.94 1.44 -1.52
N ASP A 103 -6.11 1.52 -2.56
CA ASP A 103 -4.69 1.86 -2.46
C ASP A 103 -4.36 3.15 -3.21
N SER A 104 -3.07 3.47 -3.41
CA SER A 104 -2.62 4.75 -3.96
C SER A 104 -3.18 5.06 -5.35
N ARG A 105 -3.76 4.08 -6.05
CA ARG A 105 -4.55 4.27 -7.27
C ARG A 105 -5.81 5.12 -7.06
N LYS A 106 -6.35 5.16 -5.84
CA LYS A 106 -7.49 6.00 -5.46
C LYS A 106 -7.08 7.23 -4.68
N TRP A 107 -6.33 7.03 -3.60
CA TRP A 107 -6.09 8.07 -2.61
C TRP A 107 -4.73 8.78 -2.78
N GLY A 108 -3.92 8.36 -3.76
CA GLY A 108 -2.66 8.99 -4.12
C GLY A 108 -1.50 8.61 -3.22
N TYR A 109 -0.54 9.52 -3.11
CA TYR A 109 0.71 9.30 -2.40
C TYR A 109 0.53 9.19 -0.87
N VAL A 110 1.48 8.49 -0.26
CA VAL A 110 1.62 8.31 1.18
C VAL A 110 2.91 8.99 1.63
N PRO A 111 2.88 9.98 2.52
CA PRO A 111 4.10 10.56 3.06
C PRO A 111 4.82 9.55 3.97
N SER A 112 6.15 9.70 4.09
CA SER A 112 7.01 8.80 4.87
C SER A 112 6.66 8.72 6.35
N ASP A 113 6.17 9.82 6.93
CA ASP A 113 5.75 9.92 8.33
C ASP A 113 4.44 9.16 8.64
N HIS A 114 3.70 8.74 7.62
CA HIS A 114 2.51 7.88 7.77
C HIS A 114 2.85 6.39 7.72
N ILE A 115 4.13 6.02 7.56
CA ILE A 115 4.59 4.64 7.57
C ILE A 115 5.06 4.25 8.97
N VAL A 116 4.23 3.47 9.66
CA VAL A 116 4.51 3.05 11.05
C VAL A 116 5.59 1.98 11.15
N GLY A 117 5.72 1.10 10.14
CA GLY A 117 6.73 0.04 10.21
C GLY A 117 6.56 -1.04 9.16
N LYS A 118 7.24 -2.17 9.40
CA LYS A 118 7.29 -3.34 8.50
C LYS A 118 6.74 -4.57 9.23
N PRO A 119 6.01 -5.48 8.54
CA PRO A 119 5.58 -6.73 9.14
C PRO A 119 6.79 -7.61 9.49
N VAL A 120 6.86 -8.07 10.74
CA VAL A 120 8.01 -8.82 11.28
C VAL A 120 7.80 -10.34 11.33
N PHE A 121 6.57 -10.81 11.19
CA PHE A 121 6.23 -12.21 11.40
C PHE A 121 5.08 -12.67 10.51
N ILE A 122 5.26 -13.83 9.87
CA ILE A 122 4.24 -14.52 9.10
C ILE A 122 3.73 -15.68 9.94
N TRP A 123 2.58 -15.50 10.59
CA TRP A 123 1.99 -16.57 11.40
C TRP A 123 1.41 -17.70 10.55
N MET A 124 0.87 -17.39 9.37
CA MET A 124 0.25 -18.35 8.45
C MET A 124 0.46 -17.97 7.00
N SER A 125 0.67 -18.99 6.17
CA SER A 125 0.76 -18.87 4.72
C SER A 125 0.23 -20.16 4.10
N TYR A 126 -0.76 -20.03 3.23
CA TYR A 126 -1.36 -21.17 2.55
C TYR A 126 -1.49 -20.93 1.04
N ASP A 127 -1.40 -22.01 0.29
CA ASP A 127 -1.70 -22.06 -1.13
C ASP A 127 -3.19 -22.33 -1.34
N LYS A 128 -3.86 -21.43 -2.07
CA LYS A 128 -5.28 -21.58 -2.40
C LYS A 128 -5.53 -22.77 -3.36
N HIS A 129 -4.53 -23.16 -4.13
CA HIS A 129 -4.63 -24.18 -5.17
C HIS A 129 -4.01 -25.54 -4.77
N GLY A 130 -3.41 -25.65 -3.58
CA GLY A 130 -2.85 -26.93 -3.10
C GLY A 130 -3.93 -27.95 -2.72
N GLU A 131 -3.53 -29.18 -2.39
CA GLU A 131 -4.43 -30.25 -1.95
C GLU A 131 -4.11 -30.71 -0.51
N GLY A 132 -5.14 -30.88 0.32
CA GLY A 132 -4.99 -31.32 1.70
C GLY A 132 -3.98 -30.48 2.51
N LEU A 133 -3.06 -31.16 3.21
CA LEU A 133 -2.02 -30.51 4.03
C LEU A 133 -0.90 -29.85 3.21
N SER A 134 -0.76 -30.16 1.92
CA SER A 134 0.21 -29.50 1.03
C SER A 134 -0.13 -28.03 0.77
N LYS A 135 -1.36 -27.60 1.11
CA LYS A 135 -1.75 -26.19 1.11
C LYS A 135 -0.90 -25.36 2.06
N ILE A 136 -0.36 -25.93 3.14
CA ILE A 136 0.40 -25.17 4.12
C ILE A 136 1.82 -24.96 3.60
N ARG A 137 2.22 -23.69 3.38
CA ARG A 137 3.55 -23.33 2.90
C ARG A 137 4.53 -23.28 4.08
N THR A 138 5.01 -24.45 4.50
CA THR A 138 5.84 -24.64 5.71
C THR A 138 7.14 -23.82 5.70
N ASP A 139 7.63 -23.42 4.54
CA ASP A 139 8.74 -22.49 4.32
C ASP A 139 8.40 -21.02 4.68
N ARG A 140 7.11 -20.67 4.76
CA ARG A 140 6.61 -19.33 5.04
C ARG A 140 5.81 -19.21 6.34
N VAL A 141 5.21 -20.28 6.83
CA VAL A 141 4.48 -20.28 8.12
C VAL A 141 5.50 -20.19 9.27
N PHE A 142 5.19 -19.43 10.32
CA PHE A 142 6.08 -19.18 11.45
C PHE A 142 7.44 -18.57 11.05
N THR A 143 7.42 -17.69 10.05
CA THR A 143 8.63 -17.06 9.53
C THR A 143 8.83 -15.67 10.11
N LEU A 144 10.03 -15.42 10.67
CA LEU A 144 10.47 -14.07 11.03
C LEU A 144 11.01 -13.36 9.78
N VAL A 145 10.54 -12.14 9.57
CA VAL A 145 10.93 -11.29 8.45
C VAL A 145 11.99 -10.32 8.95
N ASN A 146 13.25 -10.65 8.68
CA ASN A 146 14.37 -9.77 8.99
C ASN A 146 14.53 -8.71 7.89
N ALA A 147 14.87 -7.48 8.28
CA ALA A 147 15.11 -6.40 7.32
C ALA A 147 16.34 -6.64 6.44
N ASN A 148 17.38 -7.28 7.00
CA ASN A 148 18.71 -7.40 6.38
C ASN A 148 19.22 -8.85 6.28
N GLY A 149 18.37 -9.85 6.55
CA GLY A 149 18.77 -11.26 6.63
C GLY A 149 17.80 -12.18 5.90
N GLU A 150 18.20 -13.44 5.74
CA GLU A 150 17.34 -14.46 5.15
C GLU A 150 16.11 -14.70 6.03
N ARG A 151 14.96 -14.95 5.37
CA ARG A 151 13.72 -15.30 6.05
C ARG A 151 13.86 -16.71 6.62
N THR A 152 13.70 -16.87 7.93
CA THR A 152 13.81 -18.18 8.58
C THR A 152 12.45 -18.64 9.10
N SER A 153 11.99 -19.80 8.62
CA SER A 153 10.81 -20.48 9.15
C SER A 153 11.16 -21.27 10.40
N TYR A 154 10.42 -21.01 11.49
CA TYR A 154 10.52 -21.76 12.75
C TYR A 154 9.43 -22.82 12.88
N PHE A 155 8.67 -23.09 11.82
CA PHE A 155 7.53 -24.01 11.87
C PHE A 155 7.92 -25.40 12.40
N TRP A 156 8.99 -25.99 11.87
CA TRP A 156 9.43 -27.33 12.31
C TRP A 156 10.00 -27.33 13.73
N HIS A 157 10.67 -26.26 14.15
CA HIS A 157 11.12 -26.10 15.54
C HIS A 157 9.93 -26.09 16.50
N PHE A 158 8.86 -25.36 16.14
CA PHE A 158 7.62 -25.32 16.89
C PHE A 158 6.92 -26.68 16.94
N VAL A 159 6.81 -27.39 15.82
CA VAL A 159 6.20 -28.73 15.78
C VAL A 159 6.98 -29.71 16.67
N VAL A 160 8.31 -29.74 16.57
CA VAL A 160 9.16 -30.59 17.41
C VAL A 160 8.95 -30.27 18.89
N PHE A 161 8.92 -28.99 19.26
CA PHE A 161 8.64 -28.56 20.63
C PHE A 161 7.28 -29.07 21.14
N VAL A 162 6.21 -28.92 20.35
CA VAL A 162 4.87 -29.39 20.72
C VAL A 162 4.84 -30.91 20.89
N VAL A 163 5.47 -31.67 20.00
CA VAL A 163 5.53 -33.14 20.10
C VAL A 163 6.26 -33.57 21.37
N LEU A 164 7.43 -32.99 21.66
CA LEU A 164 8.19 -33.27 22.88
C LEU A 164 7.39 -32.92 24.14
N TYR A 165 6.71 -31.77 24.14
CA TYR A 165 5.84 -31.36 25.23
C TYR A 165 4.71 -32.38 25.48
N GLN A 166 4.03 -32.84 24.44
CA GLN A 166 2.95 -33.82 24.58
C GLN A 166 3.44 -35.17 25.09
N ILE A 167 4.62 -35.63 24.64
CA ILE A 167 5.25 -36.84 25.18
C ILE A 167 5.47 -36.72 26.70
N VAL A 168 6.02 -35.59 27.15
CA VAL A 168 6.23 -35.32 28.58
C VAL A 168 4.91 -35.32 29.36
N VAL A 169 3.86 -34.69 28.82
CA VAL A 169 2.52 -34.66 29.44
C VAL A 169 1.95 -36.09 29.58
N ILE A 170 2.03 -36.91 28.53
CA ILE A 170 1.52 -38.28 28.53
C ILE A 170 2.27 -39.14 29.56
N VAL A 171 3.60 -39.05 29.60
CA VAL A 171 4.43 -39.79 30.57
C VAL A 171 4.09 -39.38 32.00
N ARG A 172 3.94 -38.08 32.28
CA ARG A 172 3.55 -37.57 33.60
C ARG A 172 2.15 -38.05 34.02
N ARG A 173 1.21 -38.14 33.09
CA ARG A 173 -0.13 -38.68 33.38
C ARG A 173 -0.08 -40.16 33.74
N LYS A 174 0.64 -40.98 32.96
CA LYS A 174 0.80 -42.42 33.26
C LYS A 174 1.43 -42.67 34.63
N ARG A 175 2.44 -41.88 35.02
CA ARG A 175 3.07 -41.98 36.35
C ARG A 175 2.18 -41.56 37.52
N LYS A 176 1.12 -40.78 37.28
CA LYS A 176 0.13 -40.42 38.31
C LYS A 176 -1.00 -41.44 38.43
N SER A 177 -1.16 -42.30 37.42
CA SER A 177 -2.20 -43.33 37.36
C SER A 177 -1.67 -44.73 37.68
N ALA A 178 -0.36 -44.87 37.93
CA ALA A 178 0.32 -46.06 38.42
C ALA A 178 0.76 -45.83 39.87
#